data_AF-A0A3D4KVU3-F1
#
_entry.id   AF-A0A3D4KVU3-F1
#
_cell.length_a   1.000
_cell.length_b   1.000
_cell.length_c   1.000
_cell.angle_alpha   90.00
_cell.angle_beta   90.00
_cell.angle_gamma   90.00
#
_symmetry.space_group_name_H-M   'P 1'
#
loop_
_entity.id
_entity.type
_entity.pdbx_description
1 polymer ?
#
loop_
_entity_poly.entity_id
_entity_poly.type
_entity_poly.pdbx_seq_one_letter_code
_entity_poly.pdbx_strand_id
1 'polypeptide(L)'
;MGFFVVLTLLRTGTLVLWHLARGAFSALFFFACFYFLFRYLRPEKHKKGFAFLSFFAVFGSLLFVWTYVQLSKTGFNMKMPLFYKEVFSGREEIWTEVWNMLIERPLTGIGSGYELKSFFEYNMHNAMYDILVVHGVIVFAISAYIIISRLMQMRDRVMDSVYTHIAASAVFAIFFESFIDMDLMWADYTPVLLFLLYTVYHGAALWSEEGRS
;
A
#
# COMPACT_ATOMS: atom_id res chain seq x y z
N MET A 1 12.08 -13.77 27.13
CA MET A 1 11.04 -12.99 26.42
C MET A 1 11.44 -11.53 26.24
N GLY A 2 11.55 -10.71 27.30
CA GLY A 2 11.83 -9.27 27.19
C GLY A 2 13.15 -8.91 26.45
N PHE A 3 14.23 -9.66 26.69
CA PHE A 3 15.51 -9.45 26.00
C PHE A 3 15.43 -9.62 24.48
N PHE A 4 14.69 -10.64 24.01
CA PHE A 4 14.48 -10.87 22.58
C PHE A 4 13.59 -9.80 21.96
N VAL A 5 12.55 -9.34 22.67
CA VAL A 5 11.70 -8.23 22.20
C VAL A 5 12.52 -6.94 22.07
N VAL A 6 13.38 -6.63 23.04
CA VAL A 6 14.26 -5.45 23.00
C VAL A 6 15.28 -5.58 21.86
N LEU A 7 15.88 -6.76 21.66
CA LEU A 7 16.78 -7.01 20.53
C LEU A 7 16.06 -6.90 19.18
N THR A 8 14.85 -7.43 19.04
CA THR A 8 14.05 -7.30 17.82
C THR A 8 13.67 -5.84 17.57
N LEU A 9 13.24 -5.09 18.59
CA LEU A 9 12.95 -3.66 18.45
C LEU A 9 14.19 -2.85 18.10
N LEU A 10 15.34 -3.14 18.73
CA LEU A 10 16.61 -2.50 18.42
C LEU A 10 17.08 -2.85 17.01
N ARG A 11 16.96 -4.12 16.59
CA ARG A 11 17.40 -4.60 15.27
C ARG A 11 16.48 -4.12 14.15
N THR A 12 15.17 -4.14 14.35
CA THR A 12 14.19 -3.53 13.44
C THR A 12 14.40 -2.03 13.40
N GLY A 13 14.57 -1.37 14.54
CA GLY A 13 14.89 0.06 14.61
C GLY A 13 16.20 0.40 13.89
N THR A 14 17.26 -0.38 14.08
CA THR A 14 18.53 -0.16 13.36
C THR A 14 18.42 -0.49 11.88
N LEU A 15 17.70 -1.54 11.46
CA LEU A 15 17.44 -1.82 10.04
C LEU A 15 16.64 -0.67 9.40
N VAL A 16 15.60 -0.21 10.07
CA VAL A 16 14.73 0.89 9.62
C VAL A 16 15.51 2.22 9.54
N LEU A 17 16.41 2.48 10.48
CA LEU A 17 17.27 3.68 10.51
C LEU A 17 18.50 3.57 9.57
N TRP A 18 19.12 2.40 9.43
CA TRP A 18 20.32 2.19 8.60
C TRP A 18 20.00 1.95 7.13
N HIS A 19 18.89 1.29 6.79
CA HIS A 19 18.53 1.04 5.38
C HIS A 19 17.86 2.23 4.68
N LEU A 20 17.70 3.40 5.33
CA LEU A 20 16.89 4.48 4.76
C LEU A 20 15.53 3.93 4.27
N ALA A 21 14.96 2.97 5.02
CA ALA A 21 13.78 2.21 4.63
C ALA A 21 12.55 3.10 4.81
N ARG A 22 12.44 4.11 3.94
CA ARG A 22 11.32 5.04 3.87
C ARG A 22 10.00 4.26 3.84
N GLY A 23 9.97 3.14 3.11
CA GLY A 23 8.81 2.24 3.06
C GLY A 23 8.44 1.68 4.43
N ALA A 24 9.38 1.10 5.17
CA ALA A 24 9.12 0.56 6.50
C ALA A 24 8.67 1.62 7.54
N PHE A 25 9.27 2.82 7.51
CA PHE A 25 8.83 3.94 8.34
C PHE A 25 7.42 4.40 7.96
N SER A 26 7.15 4.55 6.66
CA SER A 26 5.82 4.90 6.14
C SER A 26 4.78 3.85 6.50
N ALA A 27 5.09 2.56 6.36
CA ALA A 27 4.23 1.45 6.75
C ALA A 27 3.87 1.51 8.24
N LEU A 28 4.87 1.71 9.11
CA LEU A 28 4.64 1.83 10.56
C LEU A 28 3.80 3.07 10.90
N PHE A 29 4.09 4.20 10.25
CA PHE A 29 3.33 5.43 10.42
C PHE A 29 1.86 5.23 10.01
N PHE A 30 1.61 4.70 8.81
CA PHE A 30 0.26 4.42 8.33
C PHE A 30 -0.44 3.38 9.21
N PHE A 31 0.26 2.35 9.68
CA PHE A 31 -0.29 1.37 10.62
C PHE A 31 -0.76 2.06 11.90
N ALA A 32 0.06 2.90 12.52
CA ALA A 32 -0.32 3.64 13.72
C ALA A 32 -1.53 4.55 13.44
N CYS A 33 -1.52 5.27 12.31
CA CYS A 33 -2.66 6.10 11.89
C CYS A 33 -3.94 5.28 11.76
N PHE A 34 -3.92 4.14 11.05
CA PHE A 34 -5.10 3.29 10.88
C PHE A 34 -5.55 2.61 12.16
N TYR A 35 -4.61 2.24 13.04
CA TYR A 35 -4.92 1.66 14.33
C TYR A 35 -5.75 2.63 15.19
N PHE A 36 -5.31 3.89 15.28
CA PHE A 36 -6.05 4.91 16.01
C PHE A 36 -7.31 5.36 15.27
N LEU A 37 -7.24 5.48 13.93
CA LEU A 37 -8.38 5.88 13.11
C LEU A 37 -9.52 4.89 13.22
N PHE A 38 -9.27 3.58 13.09
CA PHE A 38 -10.33 2.57 13.22
C PHE A 38 -10.88 2.50 14.64
N ARG A 39 -10.04 2.70 15.66
CA ARG A 39 -10.50 2.77 17.05
C ARG A 39 -11.43 3.96 17.30
N TYR A 40 -11.14 5.11 16.69
CA TYR A 40 -11.94 6.33 16.83
C TYR A 40 -13.19 6.33 15.93
N LEU A 41 -13.00 6.06 14.64
CA LEU A 41 -14.04 6.10 13.63
C LEU A 41 -15.05 4.96 13.79
N ARG A 42 -14.66 3.80 14.34
CA ARG A 42 -15.51 2.61 14.44
C ARG A 42 -16.14 2.25 13.08
N PRO A 43 -15.37 1.62 12.17
CA PRO A 43 -15.77 1.31 10.79
C PRO A 43 -17.18 0.71 10.64
N GLU A 44 -17.61 -0.10 11.61
CA GLU A 44 -18.92 -0.75 11.65
C GLU A 44 -20.09 0.26 11.67
N LYS A 45 -19.89 1.46 12.25
CA LYS A 45 -20.91 2.52 12.32
C LYS A 45 -20.84 3.48 11.14
N HIS A 46 -19.67 3.62 10.50
CA HIS A 46 -19.41 4.65 9.50
C HIS A 46 -19.16 4.06 8.10
N LYS A 47 -20.18 3.36 7.56
CA LYS A 47 -20.11 2.69 6.24
C LYS A 47 -19.61 3.59 5.10
N LYS A 48 -20.06 4.86 5.04
CA LYS A 48 -19.64 5.80 3.99
C LYS A 48 -18.16 6.17 4.10
N GLY A 49 -17.66 6.40 5.32
CA GLY A 49 -16.27 6.74 5.57
C GLY A 49 -15.34 5.57 5.26
N PHE A 50 -15.72 4.36 5.66
CA PHE A 50 -14.95 3.16 5.34
C PHE A 50 -14.99 2.82 3.84
N ALA A 51 -16.12 3.05 3.17
CA ALA A 51 -16.20 2.97 1.72
C ALA A 51 -15.25 3.95 1.05
N PHE A 52 -15.33 5.24 1.40
CA PHE A 52 -14.41 6.24 0.88
C PHE A 52 -12.94 5.82 1.06
N LEU A 53 -12.58 5.32 2.25
CA LEU A 53 -11.22 4.87 2.52
C LEU A 53 -10.81 3.68 1.64
N SER A 54 -11.71 2.71 1.41
CA SER A 54 -11.44 1.55 0.54
C SER A 54 -11.28 1.95 -0.92
N PHE A 55 -12.10 2.88 -1.42
CA PHE A 55 -11.93 3.45 -2.75
C PHE A 55 -10.63 4.26 -2.85
N PHE A 56 -10.32 5.05 -1.83
CA PHE A 56 -9.11 5.86 -1.79
C PHE A 56 -7.85 5.00 -1.74
N ALA A 57 -7.87 3.85 -1.05
CA ALA A 57 -6.75 2.89 -1.05
C ALA A 57 -6.37 2.40 -2.46
N VAL A 58 -7.31 2.36 -3.40
CA VAL A 58 -7.06 1.94 -4.80
C VAL A 58 -6.82 3.14 -5.71
N PHE A 59 -7.79 4.07 -5.77
CA PHE A 59 -7.74 5.19 -6.70
C PHE A 59 -6.87 6.36 -6.21
N GLY A 60 -6.69 6.50 -4.90
CA GLY A 60 -5.79 7.48 -4.31
C GLY A 60 -4.35 7.25 -4.73
N SER A 61 -3.96 5.99 -4.98
CA SER A 61 -2.63 5.64 -5.50
C SER A 61 -2.38 6.23 -6.89
N LEU A 62 -3.39 6.16 -7.77
CA LEU A 62 -3.33 6.77 -9.10
C LEU A 62 -3.34 8.29 -9.03
N LEU A 63 -4.17 8.84 -8.12
CA LEU A 63 -4.21 10.29 -7.88
C LEU A 63 -2.85 10.79 -7.36
N PHE A 64 -2.17 10.01 -6.52
CA PHE A 64 -0.83 10.31 -6.04
C PHE A 64 0.18 10.38 -7.19
N VAL A 65 0.22 9.36 -8.07
CA VAL A 65 1.06 9.35 -9.27
C VAL A 65 0.82 10.59 -10.13
N TRP A 66 -0.45 10.89 -10.42
CA TRP A 66 -0.80 12.07 -11.22
C TRP A 66 -0.34 13.37 -10.55
N THR A 67 -0.62 13.54 -9.26
CA THR A 67 -0.26 14.75 -8.51
C THR A 67 1.26 14.92 -8.45
N TYR A 68 2.00 13.84 -8.25
CA TYR A 68 3.46 13.83 -8.22
C TYR A 68 4.05 14.28 -9.57
N VAL A 69 3.54 13.76 -10.70
CA VAL A 69 3.97 14.16 -12.05
C VAL A 69 3.61 15.62 -12.34
N GLN A 70 2.46 16.13 -11.88
CA GLN A 70 2.12 17.54 -12.08
C GLN A 70 3.00 18.46 -11.23
N LEU A 71 3.31 18.06 -10.00
CA LEU A 71 4.17 18.83 -9.11
C LEU A 71 5.61 18.90 -9.64
N SER A 72 6.14 17.82 -10.21
CA SER A 72 7.50 17.82 -10.78
C SER A 72 7.66 18.84 -11.90
N LYS A 73 6.61 19.07 -12.71
CA LYS A 73 6.60 20.05 -13.81
C LYS A 73 6.65 21.51 -13.36
N THR A 74 6.36 21.79 -12.09
CA THR A 74 6.37 23.16 -11.55
C THR A 74 7.78 23.67 -11.23
N GLY A 75 8.81 22.81 -11.33
CA GLY A 75 10.18 23.14 -10.95
C GLY A 75 10.41 23.19 -9.43
N PHE A 76 9.39 22.83 -8.64
CA PHE A 76 9.55 22.62 -7.21
C PHE A 76 10.46 21.41 -6.99
N ASN A 77 11.64 21.59 -6.39
CA ASN A 77 12.47 20.47 -5.96
C ASN A 77 13.08 20.79 -4.60
N MET A 78 12.46 20.26 -3.55
CA MET A 78 12.99 20.37 -2.19
C MET A 78 13.76 19.10 -1.83
N LYS A 79 14.89 19.25 -1.16
CA LYS A 79 15.55 18.14 -0.47
C LYS A 79 14.83 17.88 0.84
N MET A 80 14.40 16.64 1.08
CA MET A 80 13.80 16.27 2.36
C MET A 80 14.88 16.30 3.45
N PRO A 81 14.76 17.17 4.47
CA PRO A 81 15.83 17.40 5.44
C PRO A 81 16.18 16.16 6.29
N LEU A 82 15.27 15.20 6.41
CA LEU A 82 15.48 13.95 7.16
C LEU A 82 16.10 12.81 6.35
N PHE A 83 15.97 12.83 5.02
CA PHE A 83 16.36 11.71 4.16
C PHE A 83 17.49 12.04 3.18
N TYR A 84 17.91 13.32 3.14
CA TYR A 84 18.95 13.84 2.23
C TYR A 84 18.71 13.47 0.75
N LYS A 85 17.46 13.17 0.38
CA LYS A 85 17.02 12.84 -0.96
C LYS A 85 16.10 13.93 -1.50
N GLU A 86 16.15 14.12 -2.81
CA GLU A 86 15.23 14.99 -3.52
C GLU A 86 13.82 14.38 -3.49
N VAL A 87 12.81 15.26 -3.44
CA VAL A 87 11.39 14.84 -3.51
C VAL A 87 11.11 14.15 -4.84
N PHE A 88 11.72 14.67 -5.90
CA PHE A 88 11.71 14.11 -7.25
C PHE A 88 12.93 13.22 -7.43
N SER A 89 12.71 12.02 -7.97
CA SER A 89 13.74 10.99 -8.01
C SER A 89 13.97 10.42 -9.42
N GLY A 90 13.34 11.02 -10.43
CA GLY A 90 13.31 10.51 -11.81
C GLY A 90 12.15 9.57 -12.11
N ARG A 91 11.38 9.14 -11.08
CA ARG A 91 10.19 8.29 -11.26
C ARG A 91 9.10 8.96 -12.09
N GLU A 92 9.02 10.28 -12.02
CA GLU A 92 8.10 11.10 -12.80
C GLU A 92 8.30 10.94 -14.31
N GLU A 93 9.53 10.69 -14.77
CA GLU A 93 9.83 10.45 -16.18
C GLU A 93 9.31 9.07 -16.61
N ILE A 94 9.59 8.03 -15.82
CA ILE A 94 9.06 6.68 -16.02
C ILE A 94 7.53 6.73 -16.08
N TRP A 95 6.90 7.35 -15.09
CA TRP A 95 5.44 7.42 -15.00
C TRP A 95 4.83 8.14 -16.20
N THR A 96 5.48 9.20 -16.69
CA THR A 96 5.04 9.93 -17.88
C THR A 96 5.23 9.10 -19.15
N GLU A 97 6.37 8.42 -19.30
CA GLU A 97 6.68 7.56 -20.45
C GLU A 97 5.64 6.44 -20.59
N VAL A 98 5.39 5.70 -19.51
CA VAL A 98 4.46 4.57 -19.56
C VAL A 98 3.00 5.01 -19.67
N TRP A 99 2.64 6.22 -19.17
CA TRP A 99 1.32 6.81 -19.39
C TRP A 99 1.05 7.03 -20.87
N ASN A 100 2.03 7.62 -21.58
CA ASN A 100 1.90 7.90 -23.00
C ASN A 100 1.74 6.61 -23.81
N MET A 101 2.44 5.54 -23.41
CA MET A 101 2.28 4.22 -24.04
C MET A 101 0.91 3.60 -23.73
N LEU A 102 0.40 3.75 -22.51
CA LEU A 102 -0.94 3.27 -22.16
C LEU A 102 -2.02 3.93 -23.02
N ILE A 103 -1.87 5.21 -23.38
CA ILE A 103 -2.82 5.92 -24.27
C ILE A 103 -2.93 5.23 -25.63
N GLU A 104 -1.87 4.62 -26.14
CA GLU A 104 -1.89 3.88 -27.42
C GLU A 104 -2.61 2.53 -27.31
N ARG A 105 -2.59 1.89 -26.12
CA ARG A 105 -3.18 0.57 -25.86
C ARG A 105 -3.97 0.52 -24.53
N PRO A 106 -5.01 1.35 -24.37
CA PRO A 106 -5.63 1.58 -23.06
C PRO A 106 -6.37 0.35 -22.50
N LEU A 107 -6.87 -0.52 -23.38
CA LEU A 107 -7.68 -1.68 -22.97
C LEU A 107 -6.83 -2.85 -22.47
N THR A 108 -5.71 -3.13 -23.14
CA THR A 108 -4.87 -4.31 -22.90
C THR A 108 -3.58 -4.00 -22.14
N GLY A 109 -3.21 -2.72 -22.04
CA GLY A 109 -1.95 -2.29 -21.47
C GLY A 109 -0.77 -2.51 -22.41
N ILE A 110 0.41 -2.21 -21.89
CA ILE A 110 1.68 -2.22 -22.63
C ILE A 110 2.39 -3.59 -22.60
N GLY A 111 2.03 -4.46 -21.64
CA GLY A 111 2.69 -5.75 -21.39
C GLY A 111 3.99 -5.64 -20.57
N SER A 112 4.46 -6.77 -20.04
CA SER A 112 5.60 -6.84 -19.10
C SER A 112 6.98 -6.93 -19.76
N GLY A 113 7.05 -7.02 -21.09
CA GLY A 113 8.29 -7.25 -21.86
C GLY A 113 8.91 -5.99 -22.46
N TYR A 114 8.55 -4.80 -21.95
CA TYR A 114 8.98 -3.54 -22.54
C TYR A 114 10.21 -2.96 -21.84
N GLU A 115 11.24 -2.63 -22.61
CA GLU A 115 12.44 -1.94 -22.11
C GLU A 115 12.19 -0.43 -22.07
N LEU A 116 12.27 0.17 -20.88
CA LEU A 116 12.15 1.62 -20.73
C LEU A 116 13.34 2.32 -21.38
N LYS A 117 13.10 3.42 -22.09
CA LYS A 117 14.20 4.25 -22.60
C LYS A 117 14.89 5.02 -21.49
N SER A 118 14.18 5.26 -20.39
CA SER A 118 14.61 6.09 -19.26
C SER A 118 15.48 5.35 -18.24
N PHE A 119 15.32 4.03 -18.03
CA PHE A 119 16.08 3.26 -17.04
C PHE A 119 16.29 1.78 -17.41
N PHE A 120 17.41 1.20 -16.96
CA PHE A 120 17.76 -0.21 -17.18
C PHE A 120 16.94 -1.19 -16.31
N GLU A 121 16.36 -0.73 -15.19
CA GLU A 121 15.55 -1.54 -14.29
C GLU A 121 14.13 -0.97 -14.18
N TYR A 122 13.14 -1.73 -14.67
CA TYR A 122 11.73 -1.37 -14.60
C TYR A 122 11.23 -1.51 -13.16
N ASN A 123 11.05 -0.39 -12.46
CA ASN A 123 10.38 -0.39 -11.16
C ASN A 123 9.38 0.77 -11.07
N MET A 124 8.09 0.42 -11.17
CA MET A 124 7.00 1.39 -11.17
C MET A 124 6.82 2.09 -9.82
N HIS A 125 7.25 1.48 -8.71
CA HIS A 125 7.08 2.03 -7.35
C HIS A 125 5.65 2.52 -7.05
N ASN A 126 4.65 1.87 -7.67
CA ASN A 126 3.24 2.07 -7.40
C ASN A 126 2.43 0.89 -7.95
N ALA A 127 1.93 0.04 -7.06
CA ALA A 127 1.29 -1.21 -7.44
C ALA A 127 0.03 -1.03 -8.31
N MET A 128 -0.84 -0.08 -7.98
CA MET A 128 -2.08 0.16 -8.73
C MET A 128 -1.82 0.72 -10.12
N TYR A 129 -0.83 1.60 -10.24
CA TYR A 129 -0.44 2.18 -11.51
C TYR A 129 0.22 1.14 -12.42
N ASP A 130 1.04 0.25 -11.86
CA ASP A 130 1.61 -0.87 -12.60
C ASP A 130 0.53 -1.79 -13.20
N ILE A 131 -0.46 -2.21 -12.39
CA ILE A 131 -1.59 -3.02 -12.88
C ILE A 131 -2.31 -2.31 -14.04
N LEU A 132 -2.56 -1.02 -13.90
CA LEU A 132 -3.24 -0.21 -14.91
C LEU A 132 -2.44 -0.14 -16.22
N VAL A 133 -1.14 0.14 -16.13
CA VAL A 133 -0.33 0.39 -17.31
C VAL A 133 0.07 -0.91 -18.01
N VAL A 134 0.48 -1.93 -17.26
CA VAL A 134 0.94 -3.21 -17.80
C VAL A 134 -0.22 -4.01 -18.39
N HIS A 135 -1.38 -4.03 -17.72
CA HIS A 135 -2.51 -4.90 -18.09
C HIS A 135 -3.75 -4.16 -18.62
N GLY A 136 -3.73 -2.83 -18.62
CA GLY A 136 -4.80 -2.00 -19.17
C GLY A 136 -6.02 -1.85 -18.26
N VAL A 137 -6.96 -1.02 -18.73
CA VAL A 137 -8.17 -0.64 -17.98
C VAL A 137 -9.06 -1.83 -17.63
N ILE A 138 -9.15 -2.85 -18.48
CA ILE A 138 -10.05 -3.99 -18.26
C ILE A 138 -9.58 -4.79 -17.04
N VAL A 139 -8.31 -5.17 -17.01
CA VAL A 139 -7.72 -5.93 -15.91
C VAL A 139 -7.70 -5.07 -14.65
N PHE A 140 -7.36 -3.80 -14.77
CA PHE A 140 -7.39 -2.87 -13.64
C PHE A 140 -8.79 -2.75 -13.02
N ALA A 141 -9.85 -2.62 -13.81
CA ALA A 141 -11.21 -2.51 -13.30
C ALA A 141 -11.65 -3.78 -12.53
N ILE A 142 -11.28 -4.97 -13.04
CA ILE A 142 -11.55 -6.24 -12.38
C ILE A 142 -10.77 -6.33 -11.05
N SER A 143 -9.46 -6.03 -11.07
CA SER A 143 -8.62 -6.03 -9.89
C SER A 143 -9.11 -5.04 -8.83
N ALA A 144 -9.43 -3.81 -9.23
CA ALA A 144 -9.98 -2.78 -8.37
C ALA A 144 -11.31 -3.22 -7.73
N TYR A 145 -12.21 -3.83 -8.51
CA TYR A 145 -13.46 -4.38 -7.99
C TYR A 145 -13.22 -5.46 -6.94
N ILE A 146 -12.33 -6.42 -7.22
CA ILE A 146 -12.00 -7.50 -6.27
C ILE A 146 -11.41 -6.91 -4.99
N ILE A 147 -10.42 -6.02 -5.09
CA ILE A 147 -9.76 -5.40 -3.94
C ILE A 147 -10.77 -4.61 -3.10
N ILE A 148 -11.53 -3.70 -3.72
CA ILE A 148 -12.50 -2.86 -3.01
C ILE A 148 -13.59 -3.71 -2.37
N SER A 149 -14.11 -4.72 -3.08
CA SER A 149 -15.13 -5.61 -2.53
C SER A 149 -14.64 -6.36 -1.29
N ARG A 150 -13.37 -6.80 -1.28
CA ARG A 150 -12.74 -7.43 -0.11
C ARG A 150 -12.51 -6.45 1.02
N LEU A 151 -11.93 -5.28 0.76
CA LEU A 151 -11.78 -4.27 1.79
C LEU A 151 -13.13 -3.93 2.44
N MET A 152 -14.18 -3.74 1.64
CA MET A 152 -15.54 -3.46 2.13
C MET A 152 -16.15 -4.55 3.00
N GLN A 153 -15.85 -5.82 2.73
CA GLN A 153 -16.31 -6.95 3.55
C GLN A 153 -15.62 -7.01 4.92
N MET A 154 -14.41 -6.46 5.04
CA MET A 154 -13.68 -6.41 6.31
C MET A 154 -14.32 -5.45 7.32
N ARG A 155 -15.10 -4.46 6.86
CA ARG A 155 -15.68 -3.38 7.69
C ARG A 155 -16.28 -3.88 9.00
N ASP A 156 -17.15 -4.87 8.91
CA ASP A 156 -17.92 -5.35 10.05
C ASP A 156 -17.10 -6.26 10.99
N ARG A 157 -15.87 -6.61 10.60
CA ARG A 157 -14.97 -7.51 11.34
C ARG A 157 -13.78 -6.79 11.98
N VAL A 158 -13.52 -5.53 11.60
CA VAL A 158 -12.36 -4.77 12.07
C VAL A 158 -12.29 -4.74 13.60
N MET A 159 -13.43 -4.62 14.27
CA MET A 159 -13.50 -4.48 15.72
C MET A 159 -13.84 -5.78 16.49
N ASP A 160 -13.92 -6.93 15.82
CA ASP A 160 -14.33 -8.21 16.44
C ASP A 160 -13.36 -8.68 17.53
N SER A 161 -12.06 -8.47 17.34
CA SER A 161 -11.02 -8.77 18.32
C SER A 161 -9.83 -7.82 18.16
N VAL A 162 -8.92 -7.82 19.14
CA VAL A 162 -7.65 -7.05 19.05
C VAL A 162 -6.82 -7.51 17.84
N TYR A 163 -6.83 -8.80 17.52
CA TYR A 163 -6.09 -9.35 16.38
C TYR A 163 -6.68 -8.94 15.03
N THR A 164 -8.00 -8.95 14.89
CA THR A 164 -8.64 -8.48 13.64
C THR A 164 -8.45 -6.98 13.43
N HIS A 165 -8.45 -6.19 14.52
CA HIS A 165 -8.18 -4.76 14.49
C HIS A 165 -6.75 -4.48 14.03
N ILE A 166 -5.75 -5.13 14.65
CA ILE A 166 -4.34 -5.01 14.24
C ILE A 166 -4.17 -5.42 12.78
N ALA A 167 -4.73 -6.57 12.38
CA ALA A 167 -4.57 -7.08 11.03
C ALA A 167 -5.22 -6.15 9.98
N ALA A 168 -6.42 -5.63 10.26
CA ALA A 168 -7.09 -4.69 9.36
C ALA A 168 -6.32 -3.37 9.22
N SER A 169 -5.77 -2.84 10.32
CA SER A 169 -4.91 -1.65 10.27
C SER A 169 -3.65 -1.89 9.46
N ALA A 170 -3.03 -3.07 9.58
CA ALA A 170 -1.86 -3.43 8.79
C ALA A 170 -2.17 -3.58 7.30
N VAL A 171 -3.32 -4.17 6.93
CA VAL A 171 -3.77 -4.24 5.53
C VAL A 171 -3.87 -2.84 4.92
N PHE A 172 -4.55 -1.91 5.59
CA PHE A 172 -4.67 -0.53 5.08
C PHE A 172 -3.33 0.20 5.05
N ALA A 173 -2.43 -0.08 6.00
CA ALA A 173 -1.08 0.46 5.98
C ALA A 173 -0.29 0.02 4.74
N ILE A 174 -0.35 -1.26 4.37
CA ILE A 174 0.30 -1.79 3.15
C ILE A 174 -0.28 -1.10 1.90
N PHE A 175 -1.60 -0.97 1.80
CA PHE A 175 -2.21 -0.29 0.65
C PHE A 175 -1.74 1.16 0.48
N PHE A 176 -1.60 1.90 1.58
CA PHE A 176 -1.16 3.31 1.54
C PHE A 176 0.35 3.45 1.36
N GLU A 177 1.14 2.53 1.91
CA GLU A 177 2.57 2.44 1.66
C GLU A 177 2.83 2.19 0.16
N SER A 178 2.05 1.31 -0.46
CA SER A 178 2.14 0.96 -1.89
C SER A 178 1.78 2.10 -2.85
N PHE A 179 1.49 3.30 -2.35
CA PHE A 179 1.44 4.51 -3.18
C PHE A 179 2.85 4.94 -3.59
N ILE A 180 3.84 4.63 -2.76
CA ILE A 180 5.23 5.06 -2.88
C ILE A 180 6.15 3.86 -3.21
N ASP A 181 5.69 2.63 -2.95
CA ASP A 181 6.43 1.41 -3.25
C ASP A 181 5.58 0.28 -3.88
N MET A 182 6.21 -0.84 -4.22
CA MET A 182 5.60 -1.99 -4.91
C MET A 182 5.15 -3.13 -3.96
N ASP A 183 5.07 -2.88 -2.65
CA ASP A 183 4.87 -3.91 -1.62
C ASP A 183 3.64 -4.80 -1.87
N LEU A 184 2.56 -4.28 -2.48
CA LEU A 184 1.37 -5.07 -2.79
C LEU A 184 1.60 -6.19 -3.83
N MET A 185 2.59 -6.05 -4.71
CA MET A 185 2.82 -6.98 -5.83
C MET A 185 4.11 -7.80 -5.72
N TRP A 186 4.97 -7.45 -4.76
CA TRP A 186 6.19 -8.22 -4.53
C TRP A 186 5.86 -9.57 -3.87
N ALA A 187 6.46 -10.63 -4.43
CA ALA A 187 6.24 -12.00 -3.99
C ALA A 187 6.58 -12.21 -2.51
N ASP A 188 7.57 -11.48 -1.99
CA ASP A 188 8.02 -11.59 -0.60
C ASP A 188 7.00 -11.06 0.41
N TYR A 189 6.15 -10.11 0.01
CA TYR A 189 5.13 -9.49 0.88
C TYR A 189 3.75 -10.10 0.70
N THR A 190 3.50 -10.79 -0.42
CA THR A 190 2.21 -11.43 -0.70
C THR A 190 1.77 -12.43 0.40
N PRO A 191 2.64 -13.31 0.95
CA PRO A 191 2.28 -14.17 2.07
C PRO A 191 1.84 -13.41 3.31
N VAL A 192 2.47 -12.27 3.61
CA VAL A 192 2.11 -11.41 4.75
C VAL A 192 0.72 -10.83 4.55
N LEU A 193 0.45 -10.28 3.36
CA LEU A 193 -0.88 -9.75 3.03
C LEU A 193 -1.97 -10.84 3.15
N LEU A 194 -1.71 -12.04 2.63
CA LEU A 194 -2.64 -13.17 2.73
C LEU A 194 -2.88 -13.59 4.20
N PHE A 195 -1.83 -13.65 5.01
CA PHE A 195 -1.94 -13.94 6.44
C PHE A 195 -2.78 -12.88 7.19
N LEU A 196 -2.56 -11.60 6.90
CA LEU A 196 -3.32 -10.51 7.50
C LEU A 196 -4.79 -10.57 7.08
N LEU A 197 -5.08 -10.76 5.80
CA LEU A 197 -6.45 -10.94 5.31
C LEU A 197 -7.12 -12.15 5.96
N TYR A 198 -6.43 -13.29 6.03
CA TYR A 198 -6.93 -14.48 6.72
C TYR A 198 -7.28 -14.18 8.18
N THR A 199 -6.41 -13.48 8.90
CA THR A 199 -6.62 -13.06 10.29
C THR A 199 -7.84 -12.15 10.42
N VAL A 200 -8.06 -11.20 9.50
CA VAL A 200 -9.25 -10.35 9.53
C VAL A 200 -10.53 -11.15 9.33
N TYR A 201 -10.53 -12.14 8.43
CA TYR A 201 -11.73 -12.90 8.11
C TYR A 201 -12.02 -14.05 9.09
N HIS A 202 -11.00 -14.64 9.73
CA HIS A 202 -11.15 -15.85 10.54
C HIS A 202 -10.60 -15.72 11.97
N GLY A 203 -9.89 -14.64 12.30
CA GLY A 203 -9.21 -14.47 13.59
C GLY A 203 -10.15 -14.50 14.79
N ALA A 204 -11.35 -13.93 14.68
CA ALA A 204 -12.31 -13.91 15.79
C ALA A 204 -12.70 -15.31 16.27
N ALA A 205 -12.78 -16.30 15.36
CA ALA A 205 -13.08 -17.69 15.72
C ALA A 205 -11.85 -18.38 16.36
N LEU A 206 -10.69 -18.26 15.72
CA LEU A 206 -9.44 -18.92 16.13
C LEU A 206 -9.00 -18.55 17.55
N TRP A 207 -9.09 -17.28 17.92
CA TRP A 207 -8.60 -16.79 19.22
C TRP A 207 -9.66 -16.82 20.33
N SER A 208 -10.91 -17.17 20.00
CA SER A 208 -11.98 -17.36 21.01
C SER A 208 -11.90 -18.74 21.68
N GLU A 209 -11.30 -19.73 21.02
CA GLU A 209 -11.15 -21.09 21.53
C GLU A 209 -9.98 -21.22 22.51
N GLU A 210 -8.88 -20.48 22.32
CA GLU A 210 -7.73 -20.47 23.23
C GLU A 210 -8.00 -19.76 24.57
N GLY A 211 -9.01 -18.88 24.64
CA GLY A 211 -9.40 -18.21 25.89
C GLY A 211 -10.26 -19.05 26.84
N ARG A 212 -10.55 -20.32 26.48
CA ARG A 212 -11.37 -21.25 27.26
C ARG A 212 -10.61 -22.47 27.81
N SER A 213 -9.29 -22.52 27.65
CA SER A 213 -8.43 -23.57 28.23
C SER A 213 -7.74 -23.12 29.52
#